data_AF-A0A6N9L9Z6-F1
#
_entry.id   AF-A0A6N9L9Z6-F1
#
_cell.length_a   1.000
_cell.length_b   1.000
_cell.length_c   1.000
_cell.angle_alpha   90.00
_cell.angle_beta   90.00
_cell.angle_gamma   90.00
#
_symmetry.space_group_name_H-M   'P 1'
#
loop_
_entity.id
_entity.type
_entity.pdbx_description
1 polymer ?
#
loop_
_entity_poly.entity_id
_entity_poly.type
_entity_poly.pdbx_seq_one_letter_code
_entity_poly.pdbx_strand_id
1 'polypeptide(L)'
;MINHFKDVKAIDFLKNKGPSKTIIYFNQVVLFIMVLVILFLSSIGIETGYSLLSRMNNHNEWNTMKHYSILSEVSNVENSDLFTSQSFLNKQKELYQEFNSLGSLYADFNEYDKETYTNTSMAYVNTNYLKKQVIQDIHGHAIHISKDEKKRIVLAPQNYSKKKIYKMTQAMFDTPHGIKIIYYKDNQKFFTYNSLIVSDHSNSITNPVVQVLTNKNGSPEDYDVILGYKYNPYKIKGSQERIHSILKKHDLDQYASKIITAYDEMSLLNHQEQTLFIAVIMISVALVSLMILMIYQNIHIFIQYHASLLAIETMEGYTPLSKYFYFVKSTVVLFISTFLISLLCHSYFIYTLIIHLILMTLWGMTYVLSIKKFERKNIIHLLKGTF
;
A
#
# COMPACT_ATOMS: atom_id res chain seq x y z
N MET A 1 -15.26 34.07 14.85
CA MET A 1 -14.25 34.88 14.12
C MET A 1 -14.78 35.39 12.76
N ILE A 2 -16.09 35.67 12.62
CA ILE A 2 -16.70 36.10 11.33
C ILE A 2 -17.29 37.53 11.40
N ASN A 3 -17.46 38.09 12.60
CA ASN A 3 -18.05 39.43 12.76
C ASN A 3 -17.05 40.59 12.77
N HIS A 4 -15.74 40.36 12.62
CA HIS A 4 -14.76 41.46 12.68
C HIS A 4 -14.52 42.18 11.34
N PHE A 5 -15.12 41.70 10.25
CA PHE A 5 -14.85 42.21 8.89
C PHE A 5 -15.99 43.01 8.26
N LYS A 6 -17.05 43.36 9.00
CA LYS A 6 -18.24 43.91 8.36
C LYS A 6 -18.23 45.40 8.07
N ASP A 7 -17.39 46.23 8.68
CA ASP A 7 -17.33 47.65 8.34
C ASP A 7 -15.92 48.22 8.58
N VAL A 8 -15.07 48.19 7.55
CA VAL A 8 -13.81 48.95 7.54
C VAL A 8 -13.98 50.10 6.56
N LYS A 9 -13.98 51.33 7.07
CA LYS A 9 -14.13 52.55 6.26
C LYS A 9 -12.82 52.82 5.52
N ALA A 10 -12.88 53.44 4.34
CA ALA A 10 -11.72 53.84 3.54
C ALA A 10 -10.66 54.65 4.32
N ILE A 11 -11.12 55.40 5.32
CA ILE A 11 -10.26 56.19 6.19
C ILE A 11 -9.38 55.36 7.13
N ASP A 12 -9.77 54.11 7.43
CA ASP A 12 -8.95 53.18 8.22
C ASP A 12 -7.82 52.57 7.38
N PHE A 13 -7.98 52.50 6.04
CA PHE A 13 -6.93 52.11 5.10
C PHE A 13 -5.86 53.21 4.95
N LEU A 14 -6.28 54.48 4.88
CA LEU A 14 -5.36 55.63 4.90
C LEU A 14 -4.60 55.77 6.24
N LYS A 15 -5.15 55.23 7.32
CA LYS A 15 -4.54 55.21 8.67
C LYS A 15 -3.74 53.94 8.97
N ASN A 16 -3.48 53.10 7.97
CA ASN A 16 -2.69 51.87 8.10
C ASN A 16 -3.26 50.87 9.14
N LYS A 17 -4.58 50.90 9.41
CA LYS A 17 -5.29 49.92 10.26
C LYS A 17 -5.73 48.68 9.48
N GLY A 18 -4.95 48.27 8.49
CA GLY A 18 -5.20 47.08 7.65
C GLY A 18 -4.73 45.77 8.31
N PRO A 19 -4.97 44.60 7.66
CA PRO A 19 -4.48 43.32 8.16
C PRO A 19 -2.94 43.35 8.30
N SER A 20 -2.42 42.82 9.41
CA SER A 20 -0.98 42.85 9.67
C SER A 20 -0.22 41.93 8.70
N LYS A 21 1.02 42.31 8.38
CA LYS A 21 1.95 41.50 7.57
C LYS A 21 2.10 40.06 8.10
N THR A 22 1.97 39.89 9.41
CA THR A 22 1.98 38.60 10.12
C THR A 22 0.89 37.65 9.64
N ILE A 23 -0.32 38.14 9.32
CA ILE A 23 -1.44 37.31 8.86
C ILE A 23 -1.14 36.74 7.47
N ILE A 24 -0.51 37.52 6.59
CA ILE A 24 -0.11 37.05 5.24
C ILE A 24 0.90 35.91 5.36
N TYR A 25 1.93 36.06 6.19
CA TYR A 25 2.92 35.00 6.40
C TYR A 25 2.32 33.76 7.05
N PHE A 26 1.48 33.94 8.07
CA PHE A 26 0.80 32.83 8.72
C PHE A 26 0.00 32.00 7.72
N ASN A 27 -0.83 32.64 6.89
CA ASN A 27 -1.61 31.91 5.90
C ASN A 27 -0.76 31.24 4.81
N GLN A 28 0.39 31.80 4.45
CA GLN A 28 1.34 31.15 3.54
C GLN A 28 1.93 29.88 4.16
N VAL A 29 2.26 29.90 5.46
CA VAL A 29 2.72 28.70 6.18
C VAL A 29 1.61 27.64 6.26
N VAL A 30 0.37 28.04 6.55
CA VAL A 30 -0.77 27.11 6.59
C VAL A 30 -1.01 26.49 5.20
N LEU A 31 -0.93 27.29 4.13
CA LEU A 31 -1.03 26.78 2.75
C LEU A 31 0.07 25.78 2.43
N PHE A 32 1.31 26.06 2.84
CA PHE A 32 2.45 25.15 2.67
C PHE A 32 2.22 23.81 3.36
N ILE A 33 1.81 23.82 4.63
CA ILE A 33 1.51 22.60 5.40
C ILE A 33 0.36 21.83 4.73
N MET A 34 -0.69 22.53 4.29
CA MET A 34 -1.84 21.90 3.65
C MET A 34 -1.46 21.17 2.35
N VAL A 35 -0.64 21.80 1.51
CA VAL A 35 -0.14 21.18 0.28
C VAL A 35 0.69 19.92 0.61
N LEU A 36 1.57 19.98 1.61
CA LEU A 36 2.32 18.79 2.07
C LEU A 36 1.41 17.66 2.55
N VAL A 37 0.39 17.98 3.35
CA VAL A 37 -0.58 16.97 3.84
C VAL A 37 -1.35 16.34 2.69
N ILE A 38 -1.81 17.13 1.71
CA ILE A 38 -2.48 16.60 0.51
C ILE A 38 -1.57 15.63 -0.24
N LEU A 39 -0.29 15.97 -0.40
CA LEU A 39 0.68 15.11 -1.08
C LEU A 39 0.92 13.81 -0.31
N PHE A 40 1.06 13.88 1.00
CA PHE A 40 1.23 12.70 1.84
C PHE A 40 0.01 11.76 1.75
N LEU A 41 -1.20 12.31 1.90
CA LEU A 41 -2.45 11.58 1.75
C LEU A 41 -2.58 10.96 0.37
N SER A 42 -2.14 11.66 -0.68
CA SER A 42 -2.19 11.12 -2.04
C SER A 42 -1.33 9.88 -2.22
N SER A 43 -0.16 9.79 -1.56
CA SER A 43 0.67 8.60 -1.60
C SER A 43 0.00 7.40 -0.95
N ILE A 44 -0.64 7.62 0.21
CA ILE A 44 -1.44 6.57 0.87
C ILE A 44 -2.58 6.13 -0.05
N GLY A 45 -3.27 7.08 -0.69
CA GLY A 45 -4.34 6.80 -1.64
C GLY A 45 -3.87 6.01 -2.86
N ILE A 46 -2.70 6.33 -3.41
CA ILE A 46 -2.11 5.60 -4.55
C ILE A 46 -1.79 4.16 -4.15
N GLU A 47 -1.10 3.96 -3.03
CA GLU A 47 -0.70 2.62 -2.56
C GLU A 47 -1.92 1.74 -2.24
N THR A 48 -2.88 2.26 -1.47
CA THR A 48 -4.13 1.54 -1.19
C THR A 48 -4.95 1.28 -2.45
N GLY A 49 -4.99 2.24 -3.39
CA GLY A 49 -5.66 2.07 -4.68
C GLY A 49 -5.03 0.95 -5.53
N TYR A 50 -3.70 0.87 -5.58
CA TYR A 50 -3.00 -0.21 -6.28
C TYR A 50 -3.24 -1.58 -5.66
N SER A 51 -3.15 -1.65 -4.34
CA SER A 51 -3.42 -2.86 -3.57
C SER A 51 -4.84 -3.40 -3.83
N LEU A 52 -5.85 -2.51 -3.83
CA LEU A 52 -7.23 -2.86 -4.15
C LEU A 52 -7.41 -3.31 -5.61
N LEU A 53 -6.86 -2.56 -6.57
CA LEU A 53 -6.98 -2.87 -7.99
C LEU A 53 -6.34 -4.23 -8.32
N SER A 54 -5.21 -4.53 -7.71
CA SER A 54 -4.56 -5.83 -7.80
C SER A 54 -5.47 -6.99 -7.39
N ARG A 55 -6.11 -6.85 -6.22
CA ARG A 55 -6.97 -7.88 -5.68
C ARG A 55 -8.22 -8.07 -6.54
N MET A 56 -8.74 -6.99 -7.14
CA MET A 56 -9.79 -7.05 -8.15
C MET A 56 -9.34 -7.76 -9.43
N ASN A 57 -8.14 -7.46 -9.93
CA ASN A 57 -7.60 -8.10 -11.14
C ASN A 57 -7.35 -9.62 -10.94
N ASN A 58 -7.09 -10.04 -9.72
CA ASN A 58 -6.88 -11.44 -9.35
C ASN A 58 -8.13 -12.13 -8.78
N HIS A 59 -9.33 -11.56 -9.01
CA HIS A 59 -10.58 -12.03 -8.41
C HIS A 59 -10.88 -13.52 -8.66
N ASN A 60 -10.50 -14.04 -9.84
CA ASN A 60 -10.70 -15.46 -10.15
C ASN A 60 -9.91 -16.37 -9.21
N GLU A 61 -8.64 -16.06 -8.96
CA GLU A 61 -7.81 -16.81 -8.00
C GLU A 61 -8.37 -16.70 -6.58
N TRP A 62 -8.77 -15.49 -6.17
CA TRP A 62 -9.34 -15.27 -4.84
C TRP A 62 -10.68 -15.98 -4.65
N ASN A 63 -11.55 -16.05 -5.66
CA ASN A 63 -12.83 -16.75 -5.57
C ASN A 63 -12.65 -18.24 -5.25
N THR A 64 -11.58 -18.87 -5.73
CA THR A 64 -11.32 -20.27 -5.40
C THR A 64 -11.02 -20.48 -3.92
N MET A 65 -10.64 -19.43 -3.17
CA MET A 65 -10.37 -19.47 -1.73
C MET A 65 -11.62 -19.59 -0.86
N LYS A 66 -12.84 -19.44 -1.43
CA LYS A 66 -14.10 -19.63 -0.68
C LYS A 66 -14.26 -21.03 -0.09
N HIS A 67 -13.58 -22.03 -0.67
CA HIS A 67 -13.60 -23.42 -0.21
C HIS A 67 -12.41 -23.79 0.68
N TYR A 68 -11.61 -22.79 1.07
CA TYR A 68 -10.46 -22.96 1.92
C TYR A 68 -10.65 -22.13 3.18
N SER A 69 -10.21 -22.66 4.31
CA SER A 69 -10.19 -21.99 5.59
C SER A 69 -8.75 -21.80 6.06
N ILE A 70 -8.58 -20.84 6.95
CA ILE A 70 -7.33 -20.59 7.65
C ILE A 70 -7.59 -20.58 9.16
N LEU A 71 -6.54 -20.82 9.92
CA LEU A 71 -6.53 -20.69 11.37
C LEU A 71 -5.90 -19.33 11.67
N SER A 72 -6.73 -18.31 11.85
CA SER A 72 -6.28 -16.91 11.82
C SER A 72 -5.49 -16.48 13.05
N GLU A 73 -5.65 -17.20 14.17
CA GLU A 73 -5.06 -16.87 15.46
C GLU A 73 -4.73 -18.16 16.23
N VAL A 74 -3.61 -18.13 16.96
CA VAL A 74 -3.29 -19.16 17.95
C VAL A 74 -3.60 -18.63 19.33
N SER A 75 -4.38 -19.38 20.09
CA SER A 75 -4.75 -19.09 21.48
C SER A 75 -4.10 -20.08 22.45
N ASN A 76 -4.14 -19.77 23.74
CA ASN A 76 -3.78 -20.68 24.83
C ASN A 76 -2.32 -21.20 24.78
N VAL A 77 -1.39 -20.33 24.42
CA VAL A 77 0.06 -20.59 24.49
C VAL A 77 0.56 -20.21 25.88
N GLU A 78 0.30 -21.04 26.89
CA GLU A 78 0.82 -20.81 28.24
C GLU A 78 2.30 -21.19 28.37
N ASN A 79 2.78 -22.12 27.53
CA ASN A 79 4.16 -22.59 27.53
C ASN A 79 4.71 -22.71 26.11
N SER A 80 5.60 -21.79 25.72
CA SER A 80 6.22 -21.75 24.38
C SER A 80 7.07 -22.97 24.08
N ASP A 81 7.65 -23.61 25.10
CA ASP A 81 8.56 -24.76 24.92
C ASP A 81 7.81 -25.98 24.35
N LEU A 82 6.50 -26.06 24.60
CA LEU A 82 5.62 -27.12 24.08
C LEU A 82 5.62 -27.17 22.55
N PHE A 83 5.66 -26.01 21.88
CA PHE A 83 5.62 -25.88 20.42
C PHE A 83 6.89 -26.39 19.74
N THR A 84 7.98 -26.50 20.50
CA THR A 84 9.25 -27.07 20.02
C THR A 84 9.43 -28.54 20.39
N SER A 85 8.48 -29.12 21.15
CA SER A 85 8.58 -30.51 21.57
C SER A 85 8.37 -31.48 20.39
N GLN A 86 9.12 -32.57 20.38
CA GLN A 86 9.03 -33.58 19.32
C GLN A 86 7.61 -34.18 19.19
N SER A 87 6.90 -34.32 20.33
CA SER A 87 5.52 -34.79 20.36
C SER A 87 4.58 -33.86 19.60
N PHE A 88 4.68 -32.55 19.85
CA PHE A 88 3.89 -31.53 19.16
C PHE A 88 4.21 -31.49 17.66
N LEU A 89 5.49 -31.46 17.30
CA LEU A 89 5.93 -31.44 15.90
C LEU A 89 5.47 -32.69 15.12
N ASN A 90 5.45 -33.85 15.77
CA ASN A 90 4.91 -35.07 15.17
C ASN A 90 3.39 -34.97 14.93
N LYS A 91 2.63 -34.40 15.87
CA LYS A 91 1.20 -34.12 15.69
C LYS A 91 0.94 -33.14 14.55
N GLN A 92 1.73 -32.07 14.44
CA GLN A 92 1.65 -31.11 13.33
C GLN A 92 1.92 -31.79 11.98
N LYS A 93 2.90 -32.70 11.92
CA LYS A 93 3.18 -33.50 10.73
C LYS A 93 2.01 -34.41 10.34
N GLU A 94 1.39 -35.11 11.28
CA GLU A 94 0.21 -35.94 11.03
C GLU A 94 -0.98 -35.09 10.55
N LEU A 95 -1.21 -33.95 11.21
CA LEU A 95 -2.24 -32.97 10.84
C LEU A 95 -2.02 -32.44 9.42
N TYR A 96 -0.79 -32.08 9.08
CA TYR A 96 -0.40 -31.65 7.73
C TYR A 96 -0.73 -32.72 6.71
N GLN A 97 -0.35 -33.97 6.95
CA GLN A 97 -0.60 -35.07 6.01
C GLN A 97 -2.10 -35.30 5.79
N GLU A 98 -2.90 -35.24 6.86
CA GLU A 98 -4.36 -35.38 6.80
C GLU A 98 -4.97 -34.23 5.99
N PHE A 99 -4.65 -32.98 6.28
CA PHE A 99 -5.14 -31.84 5.49
C PHE A 99 -4.61 -31.82 4.05
N ASN A 100 -3.36 -32.19 3.81
CA ASN A 100 -2.80 -32.26 2.46
C ASN A 100 -3.53 -33.33 1.63
N SER A 101 -3.99 -34.41 2.24
CA SER A 101 -4.81 -35.43 1.56
C SER A 101 -6.19 -34.90 1.13
N LEU A 102 -6.73 -33.91 1.84
CA LEU A 102 -8.00 -33.24 1.50
C LEU A 102 -7.87 -32.25 0.35
N GLY A 103 -6.64 -31.95 -0.10
CA GLY A 103 -6.39 -30.95 -1.13
C GLY A 103 -6.07 -29.56 -0.59
N SER A 104 -5.67 -29.44 0.68
CA SER A 104 -5.18 -28.18 1.25
C SER A 104 -3.96 -27.65 0.50
N LEU A 105 -3.82 -26.34 0.46
CA LEU A 105 -2.76 -25.64 -0.27
C LEU A 105 -1.76 -25.06 0.72
N TYR A 106 -0.49 -25.31 0.47
CA TYR A 106 0.61 -24.61 1.15
C TYR A 106 1.27 -23.69 0.13
N ALA A 107 1.31 -22.40 0.45
CA ALA A 107 1.87 -21.35 -0.37
C ALA A 107 2.49 -20.28 0.54
N ASP A 108 3.77 -20.47 0.85
CA ASP A 108 4.56 -19.56 1.67
C ASP A 108 5.58 -18.84 0.80
N PHE A 109 5.45 -17.51 0.75
CA PHE A 109 6.36 -16.63 0.03
C PHE A 109 6.95 -15.57 0.97
N ASN A 110 6.89 -15.79 2.28
CA ASN A 110 7.21 -14.78 3.28
C ASN A 110 8.67 -14.30 3.24
N GLU A 111 9.59 -15.12 2.72
CA GLU A 111 10.99 -14.71 2.49
C GLU A 111 11.17 -13.74 1.31
N TYR A 112 10.12 -13.49 0.52
CA TYR A 112 10.13 -12.51 -0.57
C TYR A 112 9.45 -11.20 -0.19
N ASP A 113 9.07 -11.03 1.08
CA ASP A 113 8.65 -9.74 1.61
C ASP A 113 9.80 -8.72 1.51
N LYS A 114 9.49 -7.43 1.31
CA LYS A 114 10.50 -6.35 1.21
C LYS A 114 11.46 -6.35 2.39
N GLU A 115 11.00 -6.69 3.58
CA GLU A 115 11.79 -6.65 4.82
C GLU A 115 12.72 -7.86 4.97
N THR A 116 12.36 -9.00 4.38
CA THR A 116 13.06 -10.29 4.56
C THR A 116 13.81 -10.74 3.32
N TYR A 117 13.60 -10.08 2.17
CA TYR A 117 14.17 -10.50 0.90
C TYR A 117 15.69 -10.51 0.91
N THR A 118 16.26 -11.67 0.56
CA THR A 118 17.69 -11.87 0.40
C THR A 118 17.99 -12.62 -0.89
N ASN A 119 19.26 -12.63 -1.28
CA ASN A 119 19.76 -13.46 -2.38
C ASN A 119 19.65 -14.98 -2.13
N THR A 120 19.18 -15.39 -0.95
CA THR A 120 18.96 -16.78 -0.54
C THR A 120 17.49 -17.09 -0.24
N SER A 121 16.58 -16.15 -0.51
CA SER A 121 15.14 -16.35 -0.26
C SER A 121 14.54 -17.48 -1.09
N MET A 122 13.71 -18.30 -0.45
CA MET A 122 12.96 -19.39 -1.06
C MET A 122 11.47 -19.28 -0.73
N ALA A 123 10.65 -19.82 -1.62
CA ALA A 123 9.24 -20.02 -1.38
C ALA A 123 9.01 -21.48 -1.03
N TYR A 124 7.96 -21.77 -0.27
CA TYR A 124 7.63 -23.12 0.14
C TYR A 124 6.20 -23.44 -0.27
N VAL A 125 6.04 -24.52 -1.02
CA VAL A 125 4.73 -24.93 -1.53
C VAL A 125 4.51 -26.42 -1.34
N ASN A 126 3.27 -26.88 -1.38
CA ASN A 126 2.99 -28.32 -1.41
C ASN A 126 2.64 -28.83 -2.81
N THR A 127 2.44 -30.15 -2.93
CA THR A 127 2.09 -30.77 -4.20
C THR A 127 0.71 -30.36 -4.71
N ASN A 128 -0.24 -30.00 -3.84
CA ASN A 128 -1.55 -29.52 -4.26
C ASN A 128 -1.50 -28.12 -4.87
N TYR A 129 -0.59 -27.26 -4.40
CA TYR A 129 -0.30 -25.99 -5.05
C TYR A 129 0.11 -26.19 -6.51
N LEU A 130 1.04 -27.10 -6.80
CA LEU A 130 1.51 -27.37 -8.17
C LEU A 130 0.45 -28.03 -9.07
N LYS A 131 -0.55 -28.71 -8.49
CA LYS A 131 -1.71 -29.20 -9.27
C LYS A 131 -2.62 -28.05 -9.70
N LYS A 132 -2.70 -27.02 -8.88
CA LYS A 132 -3.54 -25.84 -9.14
C LYS A 132 -2.84 -24.84 -10.04
N GLN A 133 -1.55 -24.59 -9.78
CA GLN A 133 -0.70 -23.71 -10.53
C GLN A 133 0.28 -24.53 -11.36
N VAL A 134 -0.03 -24.67 -12.66
CA VAL A 134 0.74 -25.52 -13.57
C VAL A 134 2.09 -24.86 -13.88
N ILE A 135 3.15 -25.43 -13.31
CA ILE A 135 4.54 -25.03 -13.59
C ILE A 135 5.14 -25.98 -14.62
N GLN A 136 5.78 -25.44 -15.65
CA GLN A 136 6.37 -26.20 -16.75
C GLN A 136 7.88 -26.40 -16.58
N ASP A 137 8.37 -27.60 -16.87
CA ASP A 137 9.81 -27.88 -16.95
C ASP A 137 10.46 -27.18 -18.17
N ILE A 138 11.77 -27.37 -18.33
CA ILE A 138 12.54 -26.82 -19.46
C ILE A 138 12.10 -27.36 -20.83
N HIS A 139 11.33 -28.45 -20.86
CA HIS A 139 10.80 -29.07 -22.07
C HIS A 139 9.32 -28.71 -22.31
N GLY A 140 8.71 -27.89 -21.44
CA GLY A 140 7.31 -27.47 -21.54
C GLY A 140 6.30 -28.44 -20.93
N HIS A 141 6.75 -29.51 -20.26
CA HIS A 141 5.85 -30.45 -19.58
C HIS A 141 5.50 -29.97 -18.18
N ALA A 142 4.28 -30.23 -17.73
CA ALA A 142 3.87 -29.91 -16.37
C ALA A 142 4.69 -30.71 -15.34
N ILE A 143 5.23 -30.00 -14.34
CA ILE A 143 5.98 -30.61 -13.24
C ILE A 143 4.98 -31.27 -12.29
N HIS A 144 5.05 -32.60 -12.22
CA HIS A 144 4.28 -33.39 -11.27
C HIS A 144 5.20 -34.05 -10.25
N ILE A 145 4.87 -33.85 -8.96
CA ILE A 145 5.63 -34.38 -7.83
C ILE A 145 4.71 -35.31 -7.03
N SER A 146 5.20 -36.51 -6.74
CA SER A 146 4.50 -37.46 -5.89
C SER A 146 4.37 -36.93 -4.46
N LYS A 147 3.19 -37.09 -3.86
CA LYS A 147 2.96 -36.75 -2.44
C LYS A 147 3.81 -37.59 -1.48
N ASP A 148 4.33 -38.73 -1.94
CA ASP A 148 5.10 -39.70 -1.17
C ASP A 148 6.60 -39.66 -1.48
N GLU A 149 7.06 -38.69 -2.28
CA GLU A 149 8.48 -38.50 -2.54
C GLU A 149 9.23 -38.26 -1.21
N LYS A 150 10.41 -38.87 -1.09
CA LYS A 150 11.23 -38.80 0.12
C LYS A 150 12.39 -37.82 -0.01
N LYS A 151 12.82 -37.54 -1.24
CA LYS A 151 13.86 -36.54 -1.51
C LYS A 151 13.30 -35.14 -1.30
N ARG A 152 14.11 -34.25 -0.71
CA ARG A 152 13.80 -32.81 -0.73
C ARG A 152 13.73 -32.35 -2.17
N ILE A 153 12.69 -31.60 -2.55
CA ILE A 153 12.57 -31.10 -3.92
C ILE A 153 12.70 -29.60 -3.92
N VAL A 154 13.52 -29.10 -4.84
CA VAL A 154 13.69 -27.68 -5.11
C VAL A 154 13.45 -27.42 -6.58
N LEU A 155 12.53 -26.50 -6.88
CA LEU A 155 12.28 -25.97 -8.21
C LEU A 155 13.11 -24.69 -8.38
N ALA A 156 13.85 -24.59 -9.48
CA ALA A 156 14.63 -23.41 -9.79
C ALA A 156 14.45 -22.99 -11.26
N PRO A 157 14.49 -21.69 -11.58
CA PRO A 157 14.51 -21.24 -12.98
C PRO A 157 15.72 -21.83 -13.71
N GLN A 158 15.55 -22.20 -14.98
CA GLN A 158 16.61 -22.80 -15.81
C GLN A 158 17.90 -21.96 -15.86
N ASN A 159 17.77 -20.63 -15.83
CA ASN A 159 18.90 -19.69 -15.90
C ASN A 159 19.40 -19.23 -14.52
N TYR A 160 18.94 -19.85 -13.44
CA TYR A 160 19.35 -19.48 -12.08
C TYR A 160 20.75 -20.01 -11.74
N SER A 161 21.50 -19.25 -10.93
CA SER A 161 22.88 -19.61 -10.58
C SER A 161 22.94 -20.87 -9.74
N LYS A 162 23.60 -21.92 -10.25
CA LYS A 162 23.85 -23.17 -9.51
C LYS A 162 24.52 -22.95 -8.15
N LYS A 163 25.47 -22.00 -8.07
CA LYS A 163 26.16 -21.63 -6.82
C LYS A 163 25.19 -21.04 -5.79
N LYS A 164 24.23 -20.23 -6.23
CA LYS A 164 23.20 -19.67 -5.34
C LYS A 164 22.25 -20.77 -4.84
N ILE A 165 21.80 -21.66 -5.73
CA ILE A 165 20.95 -22.81 -5.35
C ILE A 165 21.67 -23.65 -4.30
N TYR A 166 22.94 -24.00 -4.54
CA TYR A 166 23.72 -24.78 -3.57
C TYR A 166 23.79 -24.11 -2.18
N LYS A 167 23.98 -22.78 -2.14
CA LYS A 167 24.00 -22.01 -0.88
C LYS A 167 22.62 -22.04 -0.19
N MET A 168 21.54 -21.87 -0.96
CA MET A 168 20.16 -21.92 -0.44
C MET A 168 19.82 -23.30 0.13
N THR A 169 20.29 -24.37 -0.52
CA THR A 169 19.97 -25.74 -0.15
C THR A 169 20.97 -26.35 0.85
N GLN A 170 21.94 -25.58 1.33
CA GLN A 170 23.04 -26.12 2.14
C GLN A 170 22.54 -26.79 3.43
N ALA A 171 21.57 -26.17 4.11
CA ALA A 171 20.95 -26.71 5.32
C ALA A 171 20.04 -27.92 5.08
N MET A 172 19.73 -28.26 3.81
CA MET A 172 18.85 -29.39 3.46
C MET A 172 19.64 -30.68 3.18
N PHE A 173 20.97 -30.61 3.09
CA PHE A 173 21.81 -31.78 2.80
C PHE A 173 21.90 -32.76 3.97
N ASP A 174 21.47 -32.36 5.17
CA ASP A 174 21.39 -33.22 6.35
C ASP A 174 20.23 -34.25 6.25
N THR A 175 19.51 -34.30 5.11
CA THR A 175 18.40 -35.22 4.91
C THR A 175 18.87 -36.58 4.39
N PRO A 176 18.39 -37.71 4.96
CA PRO A 176 18.89 -39.06 4.65
C PRO A 176 18.62 -39.53 3.22
N HIS A 177 17.76 -38.82 2.47
CA HIS A 177 17.37 -39.17 1.11
C HIS A 177 17.96 -38.22 0.04
N GLY A 178 18.60 -37.13 0.46
CA GLY A 178 19.19 -36.12 -0.40
C GLY A 178 18.17 -35.18 -1.08
N ILE A 179 18.68 -34.38 -2.01
CA ILE A 179 17.96 -33.28 -2.67
C ILE A 179 17.82 -33.56 -4.17
N LYS A 180 16.64 -33.28 -4.71
CA LYS A 180 16.31 -33.30 -6.15
C LYS A 180 16.00 -31.88 -6.61
N ILE A 181 16.86 -31.34 -7.48
CA ILE A 181 16.65 -30.03 -8.10
C ILE A 181 15.99 -30.25 -9.47
N ILE A 182 14.85 -29.60 -9.70
CA ILE A 182 14.13 -29.63 -10.97
C ILE A 182 14.15 -28.21 -11.55
N TYR A 183 14.63 -28.07 -12.78
CA TYR A 183 14.66 -26.79 -13.47
C TYR A 183 13.36 -26.56 -14.22
N TYR A 184 12.81 -25.35 -14.10
CA TYR A 184 11.59 -24.93 -14.79
C TYR A 184 11.86 -23.77 -15.75
N LYS A 185 11.01 -23.63 -16.77
CA LYS A 185 11.15 -22.61 -17.81
C LYS A 185 11.05 -21.20 -17.22
N ASP A 186 11.88 -20.26 -17.68
CA ASP A 186 11.84 -18.87 -17.20
C ASP A 186 10.51 -18.16 -17.49
N ASN A 187 10.29 -17.06 -16.77
CA ASN A 187 9.12 -16.17 -16.81
C ASN A 187 7.84 -16.82 -16.30
N GLN A 188 7.96 -17.83 -15.43
CA GLN A 188 6.83 -18.42 -14.75
C GLN A 188 6.49 -17.64 -13.48
N LYS A 189 5.20 -17.38 -13.32
CA LYS A 189 4.62 -16.66 -12.19
C LYS A 189 4.10 -17.67 -11.18
N PHE A 190 4.32 -17.39 -9.90
CA PHE A 190 3.85 -18.16 -8.75
C PHE A 190 2.92 -17.28 -7.93
N PHE A 191 1.64 -17.65 -7.82
CA PHE A 191 0.66 -16.86 -7.09
C PHE A 191 0.85 -17.09 -5.59
N THR A 192 0.86 -16.02 -4.80
CA THR A 192 1.26 -16.10 -3.38
C THR A 192 0.11 -16.50 -2.46
N TYR A 193 -1.14 -16.29 -2.88
CA TYR A 193 -2.32 -16.34 -2.01
C TYR A 193 -2.15 -15.49 -0.73
N ASN A 194 -1.38 -14.39 -0.85
CA ASN A 194 -1.18 -13.37 0.17
C ASN A 194 -0.82 -12.05 -0.51
N SER A 195 -1.71 -11.06 -0.41
CA SER A 195 -1.53 -9.76 -1.07
C SER A 195 -0.53 -8.83 -0.39
N LEU A 196 -0.06 -9.18 0.80
CA LEU A 196 0.87 -8.34 1.57
C LEU A 196 2.34 -8.61 1.23
N ILE A 197 2.67 -9.76 0.64
CA ILE A 197 4.06 -10.16 0.36
C ILE A 197 4.65 -9.38 -0.82
N VAL A 198 3.87 -9.20 -1.89
CA VAL A 198 4.41 -8.72 -3.16
C VAL A 198 4.34 -7.21 -3.26
N SER A 199 5.52 -6.59 -3.31
CA SER A 199 5.73 -5.14 -3.35
C SER A 199 5.05 -4.37 -4.48
N ASP A 200 4.86 -5.00 -5.64
CA ASP A 200 4.23 -4.42 -6.83
C ASP A 200 2.73 -4.72 -6.90
N HIS A 201 2.20 -5.32 -5.84
CA HIS A 201 0.83 -5.81 -5.75
C HIS A 201 0.47 -6.78 -6.89
N SER A 202 1.37 -7.47 -7.57
CA SER A 202 0.96 -8.45 -8.59
C SER A 202 0.34 -9.73 -8.00
N ASN A 203 0.44 -9.92 -6.68
CA ASN A 203 0.14 -11.17 -5.96
C ASN A 203 0.87 -12.39 -6.52
N SER A 204 1.93 -12.17 -7.29
CA SER A 204 2.71 -13.22 -7.94
C SER A 204 4.19 -12.91 -7.90
N ILE A 205 5.00 -13.95 -7.75
CA ILE A 205 6.46 -13.83 -7.84
C ILE A 205 6.91 -14.50 -9.13
N THR A 206 7.73 -13.79 -9.90
CA THR A 206 8.27 -14.30 -11.16
C THR A 206 9.63 -14.95 -10.89
N ASN A 207 9.81 -16.17 -11.38
CA ASN A 207 11.06 -16.93 -11.25
C ASN A 207 11.60 -17.15 -9.81
N PRO A 208 10.76 -17.45 -8.79
CA PRO A 208 11.26 -17.77 -7.46
C PRO A 208 11.98 -19.12 -7.41
N VAL A 209 12.95 -19.29 -6.50
CA VAL A 209 13.38 -20.63 -6.06
C VAL A 209 12.34 -21.16 -5.08
N VAL A 210 11.86 -22.38 -5.29
CA VAL A 210 10.73 -22.95 -4.54
C VAL A 210 11.09 -24.32 -3.98
N GLN A 211 10.99 -24.52 -2.68
CA GLN A 211 11.00 -25.84 -2.07
C GLN A 211 9.60 -26.46 -2.09
N VAL A 212 9.51 -27.73 -2.49
CA VAL A 212 8.24 -28.46 -2.54
C VAL A 212 8.16 -29.45 -1.38
N LEU A 213 7.24 -29.18 -0.45
CA LEU A 213 6.95 -30.03 0.70
C LEU A 213 5.95 -31.13 0.31
N THR A 214 6.30 -32.36 0.62
CA THR A 214 5.50 -33.57 0.42
C THR A 214 5.19 -34.21 1.77
N ASN A 215 4.45 -35.31 1.82
CA ASN A 215 4.14 -35.97 3.08
C ASN A 215 5.38 -36.63 3.73
N LYS A 216 6.45 -36.87 2.96
CA LYS A 216 7.56 -37.74 3.39
C LYS A 216 8.97 -37.15 3.21
N ASN A 217 9.10 -35.97 2.64
CA ASN A 217 10.42 -35.34 2.42
C ASN A 217 10.83 -34.29 3.45
N GLY A 218 9.98 -33.97 4.43
CA GLY A 218 10.26 -33.02 5.50
C GLY A 218 10.62 -33.66 6.84
N SER A 219 11.36 -32.92 7.65
CA SER A 219 11.47 -33.11 9.09
C SER A 219 10.20 -32.60 9.78
N PRO A 220 9.88 -33.06 11.00
CA PRO A 220 8.67 -32.63 11.72
C PRO A 220 8.48 -31.10 11.81
N GLU A 221 9.57 -30.34 11.93
CA GLU A 221 9.60 -28.88 11.99
C GLU A 221 9.11 -28.22 10.69
N ASP A 222 9.36 -28.82 9.53
CA ASP A 222 8.90 -28.28 8.24
C ASP A 222 7.38 -28.29 8.09
N TYR A 223 6.68 -29.09 8.90
CA TYR A 223 5.23 -29.23 8.87
C TYR A 223 4.52 -28.29 9.85
N ASP A 224 5.26 -27.56 10.68
CA ASP A 224 4.74 -26.60 11.64
C ASP A 224 4.34 -25.27 10.96
N VAL A 225 3.39 -25.36 10.03
CA VAL A 225 2.95 -24.24 9.17
C VAL A 225 1.44 -23.97 9.25
N ILE A 226 0.73 -24.74 10.09
CA ILE A 226 -0.74 -24.77 10.15
C ILE A 226 -1.28 -23.86 11.25
N LEU A 227 -0.63 -23.83 12.42
CA LEU A 227 -1.10 -23.10 13.60
C LEU A 227 -0.28 -21.81 13.76
N GLY A 228 -0.91 -20.65 13.58
CA GLY A 228 -0.35 -19.34 13.98
C GLY A 228 0.87 -18.90 13.18
N TYR A 229 1.07 -19.48 12.00
CA TYR A 229 2.18 -19.13 11.15
C TYR A 229 1.95 -17.78 10.47
N LYS A 230 2.99 -16.95 10.41
CA LYS A 230 2.92 -15.57 9.88
C LYS A 230 2.24 -15.54 8.51
N TYR A 231 1.18 -14.75 8.39
CA TYR A 231 0.34 -14.59 7.19
C TYR A 231 -0.37 -15.84 6.65
N ASN A 232 -0.59 -16.86 7.49
CA ASN A 232 -1.44 -18.01 7.17
C ASN A 232 -1.12 -18.66 5.80
N PRO A 233 0.12 -19.12 5.55
CA PRO A 233 0.53 -19.70 4.27
C PRO A 233 -0.21 -21.01 3.94
N TYR A 234 -0.76 -21.68 4.94
CA TYR A 234 -1.48 -22.95 4.81
C TYR A 234 -3.01 -22.76 4.77
N LYS A 235 -3.62 -23.07 3.62
CA LYS A 235 -5.04 -22.92 3.34
C LYS A 235 -5.70 -24.29 3.36
N ILE A 236 -6.53 -24.54 4.36
CA ILE A 236 -7.12 -25.85 4.66
C ILE A 236 -8.39 -26.03 3.83
N LYS A 237 -8.46 -27.10 3.01
CA LYS A 237 -9.67 -27.39 2.23
C LYS A 237 -10.70 -28.13 3.07
N GLY A 238 -11.88 -27.54 3.26
CA GLY A 238 -12.98 -28.16 4.02
C GLY A 238 -13.90 -27.14 4.68
N SER A 239 -14.98 -27.63 5.29
CA SER A 239 -15.84 -26.80 6.14
C SER A 239 -15.21 -26.61 7.53
N GLN A 240 -15.64 -25.58 8.26
CA GLN A 240 -15.14 -25.28 9.61
C GLN A 240 -15.38 -26.45 10.57
N GLU A 241 -16.53 -27.12 10.50
CA GLU A 241 -16.86 -28.25 11.38
C GLU A 241 -15.92 -29.43 11.14
N ARG A 242 -15.61 -29.72 9.87
CA ARG A 242 -14.68 -30.80 9.52
C ARG A 242 -13.27 -30.50 10.01
N ILE A 243 -12.82 -29.26 9.85
CA ILE A 243 -11.48 -28.83 10.30
C ILE A 243 -11.39 -28.94 11.82
N HIS A 244 -12.41 -28.46 12.54
CA HIS A 244 -12.48 -28.56 13.99
C HIS A 244 -12.47 -30.01 14.47
N SER A 245 -13.21 -30.91 13.81
CA SER A 245 -13.18 -32.34 14.12
C SER A 245 -11.79 -32.97 13.92
N ILE A 246 -11.05 -32.57 12.90
CA ILE A 246 -9.70 -33.08 12.64
C ILE A 246 -8.72 -32.51 13.69
N LEU A 247 -8.82 -31.23 14.04
CA LEU A 247 -8.00 -30.63 15.09
C LEU A 247 -8.21 -31.33 16.44
N LYS A 248 -9.46 -31.64 16.80
CA LYS A 248 -9.80 -32.35 18.02
C LYS A 248 -9.24 -33.78 18.05
N LYS A 249 -9.23 -34.47 16.91
CA LYS A 249 -8.63 -35.81 16.77
C LYS A 249 -7.13 -35.83 17.10
N HIS A 250 -6.44 -34.70 16.90
CA HIS A 250 -5.01 -34.53 17.16
C HIS A 250 -4.71 -33.80 18.50
N ASP A 251 -5.74 -33.47 19.28
CA ASP A 251 -5.69 -32.62 20.49
C ASP A 251 -5.06 -31.23 20.23
N LEU A 252 -5.38 -30.62 19.09
CA LEU A 252 -4.87 -29.31 18.66
C LEU A 252 -5.97 -28.24 18.55
N ASP A 253 -7.23 -28.57 18.85
CA ASP A 253 -8.37 -27.66 18.75
C ASP A 253 -8.28 -26.49 19.75
N GLN A 254 -7.69 -26.70 20.92
CA GLN A 254 -7.46 -25.67 21.93
C GLN A 254 -6.59 -24.49 21.44
N TYR A 255 -5.80 -24.71 20.40
CA TYR A 255 -4.92 -23.70 19.79
C TYR A 255 -5.58 -22.97 18.62
N ALA A 256 -6.72 -23.44 18.12
CA ALA A 256 -7.42 -22.86 16.97
C ALA A 256 -8.62 -22.02 17.43
N SER A 257 -8.38 -20.80 17.91
CA SER A 257 -9.44 -19.92 18.41
C SER A 257 -10.45 -19.52 17.35
N LYS A 258 -9.98 -19.35 16.11
CA LYS A 258 -10.79 -18.78 15.03
C LYS A 258 -10.46 -19.41 13.69
N ILE A 259 -11.45 -20.09 13.14
CA ILE A 259 -11.42 -20.67 11.79
C ILE A 259 -12.29 -19.79 10.90
N ILE A 260 -11.70 -19.14 9.91
CA ILE A 260 -12.43 -18.33 8.91
C ILE A 260 -12.12 -18.83 7.52
N THR A 261 -12.95 -18.49 6.53
CA THR A 261 -12.56 -18.77 5.15
C THR A 261 -11.40 -17.86 4.75
N ALA A 262 -10.50 -18.36 3.90
CA ALA A 262 -9.41 -17.55 3.33
C ALA A 262 -9.96 -16.39 2.48
N TYR A 263 -11.18 -16.53 1.94
CA TYR A 263 -11.87 -15.44 1.26
C TYR A 263 -12.34 -14.35 2.24
N ASP A 264 -12.83 -14.71 3.43
CA ASP A 264 -13.30 -13.73 4.42
C ASP A 264 -12.16 -12.89 4.99
N GLU A 265 -10.97 -13.48 5.20
CA GLU A 265 -9.76 -12.72 5.58
C GLU A 265 -9.42 -11.65 4.53
N MET A 266 -9.41 -12.04 3.26
CA MET A 266 -9.17 -11.13 2.14
C MET A 266 -10.29 -10.09 2.00
N SER A 267 -11.55 -10.47 2.26
CA SER A 267 -12.71 -9.57 2.27
C SER A 267 -12.61 -8.51 3.37
N LEU A 268 -12.19 -8.91 4.57
CA LEU A 268 -11.96 -8.00 5.69
C LEU A 268 -10.84 -7.00 5.36
N LEU A 269 -9.71 -7.48 4.82
CA LEU A 269 -8.61 -6.62 4.37
C LEU A 269 -9.08 -5.63 3.29
N ASN A 270 -9.86 -6.10 2.30
CA ASN A 270 -10.47 -5.24 1.29
C ASN A 270 -11.35 -4.16 1.92
N HIS A 271 -12.20 -4.53 2.88
CA HIS A 271 -13.10 -3.58 3.51
C HIS A 271 -12.33 -2.49 4.28
N GLN A 272 -11.28 -2.87 5.00
CA GLN A 272 -10.41 -1.92 5.72
C GLN A 272 -9.69 -0.97 4.76
N GLU A 273 -9.06 -1.51 3.71
CA GLU A 273 -8.36 -0.68 2.72
C GLU A 273 -9.31 0.19 1.88
N GLN A 274 -10.51 -0.30 1.53
CA GLN A 274 -11.55 0.49 0.87
C GLN A 274 -12.01 1.65 1.75
N THR A 275 -12.24 1.39 3.04
CA THR A 275 -12.64 2.43 4.00
C THR A 275 -11.55 3.49 4.13
N LEU A 276 -10.28 3.07 4.22
CA LEU A 276 -9.14 3.99 4.25
C LEU A 276 -9.05 4.80 2.95
N PHE A 277 -9.16 4.15 1.79
CA PHE A 277 -9.11 4.81 0.48
C PHE A 277 -10.21 5.87 0.33
N ILE A 278 -11.45 5.53 0.70
CA ILE A 278 -12.58 6.48 0.69
C ILE A 278 -12.34 7.63 1.67
N ALA A 279 -11.86 7.35 2.88
CA ALA A 279 -11.55 8.38 3.87
C ALA A 279 -10.47 9.34 3.37
N VAL A 280 -9.40 8.81 2.77
CA VAL A 280 -8.31 9.61 2.17
C VAL A 280 -8.83 10.52 1.06
N ILE A 281 -9.71 10.01 0.18
CA ILE A 281 -10.33 10.82 -0.88
C ILE A 281 -11.19 11.94 -0.26
N MET A 282 -12.07 11.62 0.69
CA MET A 282 -12.96 12.60 1.32
C MET A 282 -12.17 13.72 2.01
N ILE A 283 -11.13 13.35 2.79
CA ILE A 283 -10.25 14.31 3.46
C ILE A 283 -9.50 15.15 2.42
N SER A 284 -8.99 14.54 1.35
CA SER A 284 -8.28 15.26 0.28
C SER A 284 -9.19 16.28 -0.42
N VAL A 285 -10.44 15.91 -0.73
CA VAL A 285 -11.43 16.83 -1.32
C VAL A 285 -11.75 17.99 -0.39
N ALA A 286 -11.91 17.72 0.91
CA ALA A 286 -12.14 18.76 1.91
C ALA A 286 -10.94 19.72 2.03
N LEU A 287 -9.71 19.18 2.04
CA LEU A 287 -8.49 19.98 2.08
C LEU A 287 -8.30 20.81 0.81
N VAL A 288 -8.57 20.26 -0.37
CA VAL A 288 -8.52 21.02 -1.64
C VAL A 288 -9.56 22.15 -1.64
N SER A 289 -10.77 21.90 -1.13
CA SER A 289 -11.81 22.93 -1.00
C SER A 289 -11.38 24.05 -0.05
N LEU A 290 -10.78 23.69 1.10
CA LEU A 290 -10.23 24.64 2.06
C LEU A 290 -9.04 25.41 1.47
N MET A 291 -8.20 24.76 0.66
CA MET A 291 -7.09 25.37 -0.04
C MET A 291 -7.57 26.48 -0.99
N ILE A 292 -8.62 26.23 -1.77
CA ILE A 292 -9.23 27.24 -2.66
C ILE A 292 -9.70 28.46 -1.86
N LEU A 293 -10.38 28.24 -0.73
CA LEU A 293 -10.84 29.31 0.16
C LEU A 293 -9.67 30.11 0.73
N MET A 294 -8.60 29.44 1.17
CA MET A 294 -7.39 30.11 1.67
C MET A 294 -6.66 30.89 0.59
N ILE A 295 -6.59 30.38 -0.65
CA ILE A 295 -6.00 31.12 -1.78
C ILE A 295 -6.79 32.41 -2.02
N TYR A 296 -8.12 32.33 -2.06
CA TYR A 296 -8.98 33.50 -2.20
C TYR A 296 -8.77 34.50 -1.05
N GLN A 297 -8.74 34.02 0.19
CA GLN A 297 -8.49 34.85 1.37
C GLN A 297 -7.11 35.51 1.31
N ASN A 298 -6.08 34.78 0.89
CA ASN A 298 -4.72 35.30 0.77
C ASN A 298 -4.61 36.40 -0.26
N ILE A 299 -5.24 36.23 -1.41
CA ILE A 299 -5.29 37.26 -2.46
C ILE A 299 -6.00 38.49 -1.93
N HIS A 300 -7.14 38.32 -1.26
CA HIS A 300 -7.90 39.43 -0.69
C HIS A 300 -7.10 40.21 0.36
N ILE A 301 -6.45 39.51 1.29
CA ILE A 301 -5.62 40.14 2.33
C ILE A 301 -4.41 40.84 1.71
N PHE A 302 -3.73 40.20 0.75
CA PHE A 302 -2.59 40.79 0.05
C PHE A 302 -2.99 42.11 -0.63
N ILE A 303 -4.10 42.10 -1.34
CA ILE A 303 -4.66 43.27 -2.00
C ILE A 303 -5.00 44.37 -1.00
N GLN A 304 -5.65 44.04 0.11
CA GLN A 304 -6.00 45.02 1.14
C GLN A 304 -4.75 45.65 1.77
N TYR A 305 -3.72 44.84 2.04
CA TYR A 305 -2.48 45.32 2.62
C TYR A 305 -1.68 46.22 1.66
N HIS A 306 -1.70 45.91 0.36
CA HIS A 306 -1.00 46.66 -0.68
C HIS A 306 -1.89 47.63 -1.48
N ALA A 307 -3.08 47.99 -0.96
CA ALA A 307 -4.09 48.72 -1.72
C ALA A 307 -3.60 50.06 -2.30
N SER A 308 -2.82 50.82 -1.54
CA SER A 308 -2.26 52.10 -1.98
C SER A 308 -1.24 51.95 -3.10
N LEU A 309 -0.32 50.99 -2.97
CA LEU A 309 0.68 50.67 -3.99
C LEU A 309 0.01 50.19 -5.29
N LEU A 310 -0.93 49.24 -5.16
CA LEU A 310 -1.66 48.70 -6.32
C LEU A 310 -2.48 49.77 -7.04
N ALA A 311 -3.01 50.76 -6.32
CA ALA A 311 -3.72 51.89 -6.92
C ALA A 311 -2.79 52.79 -7.74
N ILE A 312 -1.60 53.11 -7.21
CA ILE A 312 -0.57 53.89 -7.93
C ILE A 312 -0.14 53.14 -9.19
N GLU A 313 0.23 51.87 -9.06
CA GLU A 313 0.63 51.03 -10.21
C GLU A 313 -0.48 50.93 -11.26
N THR A 314 -1.75 50.91 -10.84
CA THR A 314 -2.89 50.92 -11.77
C THR A 314 -3.01 52.26 -12.51
N MET A 315 -2.79 53.39 -11.83
CA MET A 315 -2.79 54.72 -12.45
C MET A 315 -1.62 54.90 -13.42
N GLU A 316 -0.47 54.29 -13.11
CA GLU A 316 0.73 54.28 -13.97
C GLU A 316 0.63 53.28 -15.15
N GLY A 317 -0.46 52.51 -15.25
CA GLY A 317 -0.71 51.62 -16.39
C GLY A 317 -0.03 50.25 -16.29
N TYR A 318 0.37 49.80 -15.10
CA TYR A 318 0.98 48.48 -14.91
C TYR A 318 -0.02 47.35 -15.22
N THR A 319 0.48 46.30 -15.87
CA THR A 319 -0.31 45.10 -16.14
C THR A 319 -0.64 44.34 -14.84
N PRO A 320 -1.74 43.55 -14.78
CA PRO A 320 -2.03 42.73 -13.60
C PRO A 320 -0.88 41.79 -13.20
N LEU A 321 -0.14 41.24 -14.17
CA LEU A 321 0.99 40.35 -13.85
C LEU A 321 2.11 41.07 -13.09
N SER A 322 2.44 42.31 -13.49
CA SER A 322 3.46 43.10 -12.81
C SER A 322 3.04 43.52 -11.40
N LYS A 323 1.77 43.93 -11.23
CA LYS A 323 1.22 44.39 -9.92
C LYS A 323 1.27 43.30 -8.84
N TYR A 324 1.03 42.06 -9.23
CA TYR A 324 0.94 40.93 -8.31
C TYR A 324 2.17 40.01 -8.34
N PHE A 325 3.26 40.43 -8.99
CA PHE A 325 4.44 39.60 -9.22
C PHE A 325 5.03 39.02 -7.92
N TYR A 326 5.13 39.83 -6.86
CA TYR A 326 5.67 39.38 -5.57
C TYR A 326 4.82 38.28 -4.91
N PHE A 327 3.48 38.36 -5.05
CA PHE A 327 2.57 37.33 -4.54
C PHE A 327 2.70 36.03 -5.33
N VAL A 328 2.79 36.13 -6.66
CA VAL A 328 2.99 34.97 -7.54
C VAL A 328 4.34 34.32 -7.24
N LYS A 329 5.41 35.12 -7.13
CA LYS A 329 6.77 34.64 -6.83
C LYS A 329 6.84 33.89 -5.50
N SER A 330 6.27 34.44 -4.42
CA SER A 330 6.30 33.78 -3.11
C SER A 330 5.56 32.43 -3.13
N THR A 331 4.45 32.37 -3.85
CA THR A 331 3.67 31.13 -3.96
C THR A 331 4.36 30.09 -4.86
N VAL A 332 5.02 30.51 -5.94
CA VAL A 332 5.84 29.61 -6.76
C VAL A 332 6.98 29.00 -5.94
N VAL A 333 7.66 29.79 -5.11
CA VAL A 333 8.69 29.29 -4.20
C VAL A 333 8.12 28.26 -3.22
N LEU A 334 6.91 28.49 -2.70
CA LEU A 334 6.19 27.54 -1.85
C LEU A 334 5.97 26.21 -2.58
N PHE A 335 5.41 26.23 -3.79
CA PHE A 335 5.16 25.01 -4.58
C PHE A 335 6.44 24.27 -4.97
N ILE A 336 7.52 24.99 -5.32
CA ILE A 336 8.83 24.37 -5.56
C ILE A 336 9.34 23.70 -4.28
N SER A 337 9.20 24.35 -3.13
CA SER A 337 9.65 23.81 -1.85
C SER A 337 8.86 22.56 -1.46
N THR A 338 7.53 22.56 -1.60
CA THR A 338 6.72 21.36 -1.32
C THR A 338 7.03 20.22 -2.29
N PHE A 339 7.32 20.55 -3.55
CA PHE A 339 7.73 19.56 -4.54
C PHE A 339 9.04 18.91 -4.14
N LEU A 340 10.08 19.69 -3.83
CA LEU A 340 11.38 19.16 -3.39
C LEU A 340 11.27 18.29 -2.14
N ILE A 341 10.46 18.69 -1.16
CA ILE A 341 10.22 17.88 0.04
C ILE A 341 9.51 16.58 -0.32
N SER A 342 8.48 16.65 -1.18
CA SER A 342 7.75 15.47 -1.60
C SER A 342 8.64 14.44 -2.32
N LEU A 343 9.67 14.88 -3.04
CA LEU A 343 10.65 14.00 -3.70
C LEU A 343 11.49 13.18 -2.71
N LEU A 344 11.71 13.70 -1.50
CA LEU A 344 12.44 12.98 -0.45
C LEU A 344 11.58 11.92 0.25
N CYS A 345 10.25 12.07 0.18
CA CYS A 345 9.32 11.27 0.98
C CYS A 345 8.52 10.23 0.19
N HIS A 346 8.50 10.31 -1.15
CA HIS A 346 7.61 9.48 -1.97
C HIS A 346 8.33 8.56 -2.96
N SER A 347 7.97 7.27 -2.91
CA SER A 347 8.43 6.26 -3.87
C SER A 347 7.81 6.38 -5.27
N TYR A 348 6.74 7.17 -5.42
CA TYR A 348 5.92 7.26 -6.63
C TYR A 348 6.07 8.60 -7.38
N PHE A 349 7.29 8.91 -7.83
CA PHE A 349 7.67 10.19 -8.46
C PHE A 349 6.65 10.72 -9.48
N ILE A 350 6.26 9.89 -10.45
CA ILE A 350 5.39 10.31 -11.56
C ILE A 350 4.01 10.75 -11.06
N TYR A 351 3.42 10.01 -10.12
CA TYR A 351 2.11 10.34 -9.57
C TYR A 351 2.16 11.59 -8.71
N THR A 352 3.20 11.73 -7.87
CA THR A 352 3.43 12.95 -7.08
C THR A 352 3.58 14.19 -7.96
N LEU A 353 4.26 14.06 -9.12
CA LEU A 353 4.40 15.12 -10.10
C LEU A 353 3.05 15.50 -10.72
N ILE A 354 2.25 14.52 -11.15
CA ILE A 354 0.92 14.76 -11.72
C ILE A 354 0.03 15.52 -10.73
N ILE A 355 0.01 15.11 -9.47
CA ILE A 355 -0.81 15.75 -8.43
C ILE A 355 -0.33 17.18 -8.17
N HIS A 356 0.98 17.43 -8.12
CA HIS A 356 1.53 18.78 -8.04
C HIS A 356 1.08 19.67 -9.20
N LEU A 357 1.13 19.16 -10.43
CA LEU A 357 0.71 19.92 -11.61
C LEU A 357 -0.78 20.27 -11.53
N ILE A 358 -1.62 19.35 -11.05
CA ILE A 358 -3.05 19.60 -10.81
C ILE A 358 -3.23 20.71 -9.76
N LEU A 359 -2.54 20.62 -8.62
CA LEU A 359 -2.63 21.63 -7.55
C LEU A 359 -2.15 23.01 -8.02
N MET A 360 -1.04 23.09 -8.77
CA MET A 360 -0.55 24.33 -9.35
C MET A 360 -1.53 24.92 -10.37
N THR A 361 -2.14 24.08 -11.21
CA THR A 361 -3.15 24.51 -12.19
C THR A 361 -4.37 25.08 -11.47
N LEU A 362 -4.88 24.38 -10.46
CA LEU A 362 -6.01 24.81 -9.65
C LEU A 362 -5.72 26.13 -8.92
N TRP A 363 -4.51 26.28 -8.38
CA TRP A 363 -4.04 27.52 -7.78
C TRP A 363 -4.05 28.67 -8.80
N GLY A 364 -3.45 28.46 -9.98
CA GLY A 364 -3.39 29.47 -11.04
C GLY A 364 -4.78 29.90 -11.52
N MET A 365 -5.72 28.96 -11.68
CA MET A 365 -7.11 29.27 -12.02
C MET A 365 -7.78 30.12 -10.94
N THR A 366 -7.67 29.70 -9.67
CA THR A 366 -8.24 30.44 -8.54
C THR A 366 -7.66 31.85 -8.43
N TYR A 367 -6.37 31.99 -8.67
CA TYR A 367 -5.67 33.26 -8.69
C TYR A 367 -6.21 34.20 -9.77
N VAL A 368 -6.25 33.77 -11.04
CA VAL A 368 -6.73 34.58 -12.16
C VAL A 368 -8.18 35.01 -11.94
N LEU A 369 -9.04 34.11 -11.48
CA LEU A 369 -10.45 34.42 -11.20
C LEU A 369 -10.60 35.45 -10.08
N SER A 370 -9.80 35.34 -9.02
CA SER A 370 -9.84 36.25 -7.87
C SER A 370 -9.38 37.66 -8.26
N ILE A 371 -8.27 37.79 -9.00
CA ILE A 371 -7.77 39.08 -9.48
C ILE A 371 -8.77 39.75 -10.42
N LYS A 372 -9.31 39.03 -11.41
CA LYS A 372 -10.33 39.56 -12.33
C LYS A 372 -11.55 40.09 -11.60
N LYS A 373 -12.03 39.37 -10.59
CA LYS A 373 -13.17 39.78 -9.77
C LYS A 373 -12.87 41.07 -8.99
N PHE A 374 -11.66 41.19 -8.46
CA PHE A 374 -11.26 42.34 -7.67
C PHE A 374 -11.06 43.60 -8.52
N GLU A 375 -10.30 43.51 -9.61
CA GLU A 375 -10.06 44.63 -10.54
C GLU A 375 -11.37 45.21 -11.09
N ARG A 376 -12.33 44.34 -11.47
CA ARG A 376 -13.67 44.77 -11.92
C ARG A 376 -14.42 45.57 -10.85
N LYS A 377 -14.34 45.14 -9.58
CA LYS A 377 -15.03 45.81 -8.46
C LYS A 377 -14.42 47.19 -8.19
N ASN A 378 -13.09 47.30 -8.22
CA ASN A 378 -12.39 48.56 -7.98
C ASN A 378 -12.65 49.59 -9.07
N ILE A 379 -12.63 49.22 -10.35
CA ILE A 379 -12.95 50.15 -11.45
C ILE A 379 -14.35 50.75 -11.27
N ILE A 380 -15.33 49.95 -10.85
CA ILE A 380 -16.70 50.43 -10.61
C ILE A 380 -16.77 51.41 -9.42
N HIS A 381 -16.01 51.19 -8.34
CA HIS A 381 -15.95 52.13 -7.22
C HIS A 381 -15.21 53.42 -7.58
N LEU A 382 -14.13 53.31 -8.35
CA LEU A 382 -13.32 54.41 -8.88
C LEU A 382 -14.15 55.32 -9.79
N LEU A 383 -14.98 54.74 -10.67
CA LEU A 383 -15.93 55.47 -11.52
C LEU A 383 -17.09 56.11 -10.75
N LYS A 384 -17.42 55.61 -9.56
CA LYS A 384 -18.51 56.13 -8.70
C LYS A 384 -18.05 57.18 -7.71
N GLY A 385 -16.75 57.54 -7.67
CA GLY A 385 -16.21 58.52 -6.72
C GLY A 385 -16.36 58.11 -5.25
N THR A 386 -16.56 56.82 -4.98
CA THR A 386 -16.70 56.28 -3.61
C THR A 386 -15.46 55.46 -3.31
N PHE A 387 -14.45 56.14 -2.79
CA PHE A 387 -13.34 55.49 -2.10
C PHE A 387 -13.65 55.36 -0.63
#